data_AF-A0A8C6A381-F1
#
_entry.id   AF-A0A8C6A381-F1
#
_cell.length_a   1.000
_cell.length_b   1.000
_cell.length_c   1.000
_cell.angle_alpha   90.00
_cell.angle_beta   90.00
_cell.angle_gamma   90.00
#
_symmetry.space_group_name_H-M   'P 1'
#
loop_
_entity.id
_entity.type
_entity.pdbx_description
1 polymer ?
#
loop_
_entity_poly.entity_id
_entity_poly.type
_entity_poly.pdbx_seq_one_letter_code
_entity_poly.pdbx_strand_id
1 'polypeptide(L)'
;AFSVPFFFFSFVLRFEEPVSFYVIQTSSFHNHTWKHLGSGWLGELQTHRWNSSSGAIIFLYPWSRGNFSNNELMDLERFFHTYFTNHQGFYISQLMFKDSFDLQVILGCELHSGKDFVGFLQIAIQGFEFMSFQNETFLPSPMGGGKAQKACLLLNLSPAFKHTIHKLISDIFPRFTLGLLDGGKTYLQRQVKPEAWLSSGPSPEPGHLLLVCHVSGFYPKPVWVMWMQGEQEQEATLRGDFLPNADGTWYLQATLDVAAGEAAGLACRVKHSSLGGQDLVLYWGGKSGTQDPEGRRGSYSRA
;
A
#
# COMPACT_ATOMS: atom_id res chain seq x y z
N ALA A 1 25.72 28.47 17.12
CA ALA A 1 25.33 27.43 18.08
C ALA A 1 23.92 27.69 18.57
N PHE A 2 22.93 27.03 17.97
CA PHE A 2 21.57 26.96 18.50
C PHE A 2 21.11 25.52 18.36
N SER A 3 21.17 24.80 19.48
CA SER A 3 20.55 23.50 19.67
C SER A 3 19.05 23.76 19.85
N VAL A 4 18.22 23.17 18.99
CA VAL A 4 16.78 23.12 19.20
C VAL A 4 16.48 21.75 19.85
N PRO A 5 15.96 21.71 21.08
CA PRO A 5 15.57 20.45 21.70
C PRO A 5 14.28 19.97 21.06
N PHE A 6 14.31 18.77 20.47
CA PHE A 6 13.10 18.07 20.04
C PHE A 6 12.30 17.68 21.28
N PHE A 7 11.13 18.30 21.44
CA PHE A 7 10.16 17.98 22.48
C PHE A 7 9.56 16.59 22.23
N PHE A 8 9.81 15.67 23.16
CA PHE A 8 8.98 14.50 23.41
C PHE A 8 7.73 14.92 24.19
N PHE A 9 6.54 14.51 23.71
CA PHE A 9 5.38 13.96 24.44
C PHE A 9 4.05 14.28 23.74
N SER A 10 3.44 13.26 23.12
CA SER A 10 2.02 12.89 23.28
C SER A 10 1.74 11.64 22.45
N PHE A 11 1.57 10.49 23.10
CA PHE A 11 1.13 9.23 22.48
C PHE A 11 -0.40 9.31 22.24
N VAL A 12 -0.77 10.00 21.16
CA VAL A 12 -2.04 9.79 20.46
C VAL A 12 -1.64 9.16 19.13
N LEU A 13 -2.38 8.15 18.67
CA LEU A 13 -2.20 7.51 17.36
C LEU A 13 -2.13 8.56 16.26
N ARG A 14 -0.92 9.01 15.95
CA ARG A 14 -0.65 9.85 14.80
C ARG A 14 -0.22 8.86 13.74
N PHE A 15 -1.20 8.31 13.01
CA PHE A 15 -0.89 7.81 11.67
C PHE A 15 -0.26 9.01 10.95
N GLU A 16 1.03 8.94 10.63
CA GLU A 16 1.70 10.00 9.85
C GLU A 16 1.15 10.05 8.41
N GLU A 17 0.46 8.98 7.98
CA GLU A 17 -0.24 8.85 6.70
C GLU A 17 -1.78 8.90 6.89
N PRO A 18 -2.52 9.44 5.91
CA PRO A 18 -3.98 9.45 5.96
C PRO A 18 -4.56 8.03 5.95
N VAL A 19 -5.59 7.81 6.77
CA VAL A 19 -6.26 6.50 6.84
C VAL A 19 -7.30 6.41 5.74
N SER A 20 -7.13 5.47 4.82
CA SER A 20 -8.06 5.24 3.72
C SER A 20 -8.54 3.79 3.67
N PHE A 21 -9.79 3.61 3.28
CA PHE A 21 -10.31 2.31 2.84
C PHE A 21 -10.81 2.47 1.42
N TYR A 22 -10.43 1.54 0.55
CA TYR A 22 -10.86 1.56 -0.83
C TYR A 22 -10.93 0.16 -1.42
N VAL A 23 -11.78 0.02 -2.42
CA VAL A 23 -11.90 -1.17 -3.25
C VAL A 23 -11.35 -0.83 -4.63
N ILE A 24 -10.50 -1.69 -5.15
CA ILE A 24 -10.05 -1.65 -6.53
C ILE A 24 -10.71 -2.75 -7.33
N GLN A 25 -11.03 -2.44 -8.58
CA GLN A 25 -11.45 -3.38 -9.60
C GLN A 25 -10.57 -3.18 -10.83
N THR A 26 -10.11 -4.29 -11.41
CA THR A 26 -9.54 -4.31 -12.75
C THR A 26 -10.39 -5.25 -13.60
N SER A 27 -10.86 -4.79 -14.76
CA SER A 27 -11.63 -5.59 -15.71
C SER A 27 -11.00 -5.52 -17.09
N SER A 28 -10.68 -6.68 -17.63
CA SER A 28 -10.10 -6.82 -18.96
C SER A 28 -11.17 -7.33 -19.91
N PHE A 29 -11.39 -6.58 -20.98
CA PHE A 29 -12.38 -6.90 -22.02
C PHE A 29 -11.67 -7.43 -23.26
N HIS A 30 -12.08 -8.61 -23.72
CA HIS A 30 -11.54 -9.26 -24.91
C HIS A 30 -12.65 -9.91 -25.72
N ASN A 31 -12.85 -9.48 -26.98
CA ASN A 31 -13.80 -10.08 -27.93
C ASN A 31 -15.20 -10.35 -27.33
N HIS A 32 -15.81 -9.31 -26.74
CA HIS A 32 -17.12 -9.34 -26.05
C HIS A 32 -17.20 -10.16 -24.76
N THR A 33 -16.10 -10.79 -24.34
CA THR A 33 -15.98 -11.41 -23.00
C THR A 33 -15.21 -10.48 -22.08
N TRP A 34 -15.39 -10.64 -20.77
CA TRP A 34 -14.63 -9.91 -19.77
C TRP A 34 -14.24 -10.80 -18.61
N LYS A 35 -13.13 -10.45 -17.96
CA LYS A 35 -12.73 -10.99 -16.66
C LYS A 35 -12.45 -9.82 -15.74
N HIS A 36 -12.83 -9.96 -14.47
CA HIS A 36 -12.56 -8.96 -13.45
C HIS A 36 -11.89 -9.54 -12.22
N LEU A 37 -11.09 -8.70 -11.59
CA LEU A 37 -10.46 -8.92 -10.31
C LEU A 37 -10.86 -7.76 -9.41
N GLY A 38 -11.17 -8.06 -8.15
CA GLY A 38 -11.54 -7.09 -7.14
C GLY A 38 -10.81 -7.34 -5.83
N SER A 39 -10.45 -6.27 -5.12
CA SER A 39 -9.87 -6.37 -3.77
C SER A 39 -10.12 -5.10 -2.95
N GLY A 40 -10.19 -5.27 -1.63
CA GLY A 40 -10.36 -4.18 -0.67
C GLY A 40 -9.11 -3.97 0.17
N TRP A 41 -8.78 -2.72 0.43
CA TRP A 41 -7.52 -2.28 1.01
C TRP A 41 -7.77 -1.25 2.12
N LEU A 42 -7.04 -1.39 3.21
CA LEU A 42 -6.96 -0.41 4.30
C LEU A 42 -5.55 0.18 4.27
N GLY A 43 -5.40 1.39 3.74
CA GLY A 43 -4.10 1.92 3.32
C GLY A 43 -3.43 0.99 2.31
N GLU A 44 -2.25 0.49 2.64
CA GLU A 44 -1.50 -0.48 1.81
C GLU A 44 -1.77 -1.95 2.18
N LEU A 45 -2.64 -2.22 3.17
CA LEU A 45 -2.95 -3.56 3.62
C LEU A 45 -4.18 -4.13 2.89
N GLN A 46 -3.98 -5.17 2.07
CA GLN A 46 -5.10 -5.91 1.48
C GLN A 46 -5.90 -6.63 2.57
N THR A 47 -7.17 -6.29 2.73
CA THR A 47 -8.06 -6.89 3.75
C THR A 47 -9.10 -7.82 3.14
N HIS A 48 -9.39 -7.66 1.85
CA HIS A 48 -10.44 -8.39 1.13
C HIS A 48 -10.00 -8.79 -0.28
N ARG A 49 -10.53 -9.91 -0.76
CA ARG A 49 -10.49 -10.31 -2.18
C ARG A 49 -11.90 -10.57 -2.69
N TRP A 50 -12.09 -10.47 -3.99
CA TRP A 50 -13.32 -10.83 -4.66
C TRP A 50 -13.16 -12.17 -5.37
N ASN A 51 -14.05 -13.12 -5.10
CA ASN A 51 -14.17 -14.34 -5.89
C ASN A 51 -15.09 -14.08 -7.08
N SER A 52 -14.54 -13.94 -8.28
CA SER A 52 -15.30 -13.67 -9.50
C SER A 52 -16.21 -14.83 -9.93
N SER A 53 -15.91 -16.07 -9.51
CA SER A 53 -16.71 -17.25 -9.85
C SER A 53 -17.93 -17.41 -8.95
N SER A 54 -17.77 -17.22 -7.64
CA SER A 54 -18.88 -17.32 -6.69
C SER A 54 -19.62 -15.99 -6.50
N GLY A 55 -19.01 -14.87 -6.90
CA GLY A 55 -19.56 -13.54 -6.66
C GLY A 55 -19.54 -13.16 -5.18
N ALA A 56 -18.54 -13.61 -4.43
CA ALA A 56 -18.49 -13.45 -2.97
C ALA A 56 -17.20 -12.77 -2.49
N ILE A 57 -17.31 -12.10 -1.34
CA ILE A 57 -16.20 -11.44 -0.66
C ILE A 57 -15.41 -12.49 0.15
N ILE A 58 -14.11 -12.53 -0.07
CA ILE A 58 -13.15 -13.31 0.73
C ILE A 58 -12.52 -12.36 1.76
N PHE A 59 -12.71 -12.67 3.03
CA PHE A 59 -12.13 -11.95 4.16
C PHE A 59 -10.74 -12.51 4.48
N LEU A 60 -9.69 -11.69 4.39
CA LEU A 60 -8.30 -12.16 4.57
C LEU A 60 -7.88 -12.23 6.03
N TYR A 61 -8.53 -11.46 6.90
CA TYR A 61 -8.28 -11.45 8.34
C TYR A 61 -9.57 -11.71 9.13
N PRO A 62 -9.48 -12.26 10.35
CA PRO A 62 -10.65 -12.44 11.22
C PRO A 62 -11.42 -11.14 11.48
N TRP A 63 -10.71 -10.00 11.51
CA TRP A 63 -11.26 -8.67 11.73
C TRP A 63 -11.68 -7.95 10.44
N SER A 64 -11.47 -8.54 9.25
CA SER A 64 -11.86 -7.92 7.96
C SER A 64 -13.37 -7.68 7.85
N ARG A 65 -14.20 -8.29 8.69
CA ARG A 65 -15.65 -8.01 8.72
C ARG A 65 -15.99 -6.66 9.36
N GLY A 66 -15.03 -6.04 10.05
CA GLY A 66 -15.26 -4.86 10.86
C GLY A 66 -16.34 -5.11 11.91
N ASN A 67 -17.18 -4.11 12.13
CA ASN A 67 -18.35 -4.19 13.02
C ASN A 67 -19.67 -4.40 12.27
N PHE A 68 -19.63 -4.79 11.00
CA PHE A 68 -20.83 -4.95 10.18
C PHE A 68 -21.55 -6.26 10.48
N SER A 69 -22.87 -6.22 10.50
CA SER A 69 -23.71 -7.41 10.58
C SER A 69 -23.62 -8.24 9.30
N ASN A 70 -23.99 -9.51 9.39
CA ASN A 70 -24.03 -10.40 8.21
C ASN A 70 -24.97 -9.86 7.13
N ASN A 71 -26.08 -9.23 7.51
CA ASN A 71 -27.03 -8.66 6.55
C ASN A 71 -26.43 -7.50 5.77
N GLU A 72 -25.72 -6.59 6.44
CA GLU A 72 -25.03 -5.48 5.77
C GLU A 72 -23.94 -5.96 4.82
N LEU A 73 -23.17 -6.98 5.22
CA LEU A 73 -22.15 -7.59 4.37
C LEU A 73 -22.77 -8.28 3.16
N MET A 74 -23.89 -8.99 3.33
CA MET A 74 -24.63 -9.60 2.22
C MET A 74 -25.20 -8.55 1.25
N ASP A 75 -25.68 -7.41 1.76
CA ASP A 75 -26.18 -6.33 0.91
C ASP A 75 -25.04 -5.67 0.10
N LEU A 76 -23.86 -5.49 0.71
CA LEU A 76 -22.66 -5.05 -0.01
C LEU A 76 -22.21 -6.05 -1.07
N GLU A 77 -22.17 -7.33 -0.73
CA GLU A 77 -21.81 -8.39 -1.68
C GLU A 77 -22.78 -8.43 -2.87
N ARG A 78 -24.09 -8.34 -2.61
CA ARG A 78 -25.11 -8.27 -3.67
C ARG A 78 -24.93 -7.03 -4.54
N PHE A 79 -24.62 -5.87 -3.93
CA PHE A 79 -24.34 -4.64 -4.67
C PHE A 79 -23.14 -4.85 -5.61
N PHE A 80 -22.00 -5.33 -5.11
CA PHE A 80 -20.81 -5.54 -5.92
C PHE A 80 -21.01 -6.60 -6.99
N HIS A 81 -21.71 -7.69 -6.67
CA HIS A 81 -22.08 -8.71 -7.65
C HIS A 81 -22.87 -8.11 -8.82
N THR A 82 -23.94 -7.38 -8.50
CA THR A 82 -24.81 -6.72 -9.49
C THR A 82 -24.05 -5.66 -10.29
N TYR A 83 -23.16 -4.92 -9.64
CA TYR A 83 -22.29 -3.95 -10.30
C TYR A 83 -21.35 -4.64 -11.29
N PHE A 84 -20.63 -5.69 -10.88
CA PHE A 84 -19.71 -6.43 -11.74
C PHE A 84 -20.39 -7.19 -12.87
N THR A 85 -21.66 -7.59 -12.72
CA THR A 85 -22.39 -8.26 -13.81
C THR A 85 -23.00 -7.24 -14.78
N ASN A 86 -23.64 -6.20 -14.26
CA ASN A 86 -24.51 -5.34 -15.07
C ASN A 86 -23.79 -4.10 -15.60
N HIS A 87 -22.81 -3.54 -14.88
CA HIS A 87 -22.12 -2.31 -15.31
C HIS A 87 -21.06 -2.57 -16.38
N GLN A 88 -20.57 -3.80 -16.53
CA GLN A 88 -19.61 -4.14 -17.59
C GLN A 88 -20.25 -3.99 -18.98
N GLY A 89 -21.54 -4.34 -19.10
CA GLY A 89 -22.33 -4.14 -20.31
C GLY A 89 -22.50 -2.66 -20.70
N PHE A 90 -22.52 -1.74 -19.74
CA PHE A 90 -22.53 -0.30 -20.03
C PHE A 90 -21.25 0.12 -20.76
N TYR A 91 -20.08 -0.29 -20.28
CA TYR A 91 -18.81 0.07 -20.90
C TYR A 91 -18.66 -0.54 -22.30
N ILE A 92 -19.06 -1.80 -22.48
CA ILE A 92 -19.05 -2.45 -23.80
C ILE A 92 -20.00 -1.74 -24.76
N SER A 93 -21.26 -1.51 -24.37
CA SER A 93 -22.30 -0.98 -25.26
C SER A 93 -22.14 0.52 -25.55
N GLN A 94 -21.78 1.32 -24.56
CA GLN A 94 -21.78 2.78 -24.68
C GLN A 94 -20.44 3.37 -25.13
N LEU A 95 -19.31 2.70 -24.81
CA LEU A 95 -17.99 3.22 -25.16
C LEU A 95 -17.40 2.62 -26.45
N MET A 96 -18.04 1.56 -26.98
CA MET A 96 -17.73 0.91 -28.26
C MET A 96 -16.22 0.85 -28.57
N PHE A 97 -15.43 0.34 -27.63
CA PHE A 97 -14.04 0.00 -27.94
C PHE A 97 -14.05 -1.16 -28.93
N LYS A 98 -13.55 -0.93 -30.14
CA LYS A 98 -13.41 -1.96 -31.18
C LYS A 98 -12.36 -3.00 -30.80
N ASP A 99 -11.45 -2.64 -29.90
CA ASP A 99 -10.31 -3.44 -29.46
C ASP A 99 -10.41 -3.80 -27.98
N SER A 100 -9.54 -4.72 -27.55
CA SER A 100 -9.41 -5.09 -26.14
C SER A 100 -8.96 -3.91 -25.29
N PHE A 101 -9.53 -3.76 -24.10
CA PHE A 101 -9.17 -2.68 -23.19
C PHE A 101 -9.27 -3.11 -21.73
N ASP A 102 -8.46 -2.48 -20.89
CA ASP A 102 -8.53 -2.61 -19.46
C ASP A 102 -9.26 -1.42 -18.84
N LEU A 103 -10.22 -1.72 -17.98
CA LEU A 103 -10.95 -0.78 -17.13
C LEU A 103 -10.45 -0.94 -15.70
N GLN A 104 -10.09 0.16 -15.06
CA GLN A 104 -9.70 0.19 -13.66
C GLN A 104 -10.64 1.12 -12.91
N VAL A 105 -11.16 0.66 -11.77
CA VAL A 105 -12.04 1.44 -10.90
C VAL A 105 -11.45 1.42 -9.50
N ILE A 106 -11.37 2.59 -8.88
CA ILE A 106 -11.10 2.72 -7.46
C ILE A 106 -12.27 3.47 -6.82
N LEU A 107 -12.79 2.93 -5.72
CA LEU A 107 -13.91 3.47 -4.96
C LEU A 107 -13.50 3.43 -3.49
N GLY A 108 -13.59 4.54 -2.77
CA GLY A 108 -13.05 4.60 -1.41
C GLY A 108 -13.47 5.81 -0.61
N CYS A 109 -12.94 5.88 0.60
CA CYS A 109 -12.96 7.06 1.44
C CYS A 109 -11.63 7.24 2.17
N GLU A 110 -11.28 8.48 2.46
CA GLU A 110 -10.03 8.86 3.13
C GLU A 110 -10.30 9.85 4.28
N LEU A 111 -9.77 9.53 5.46
CA LEU A 111 -9.87 10.36 6.65
C LEU A 111 -8.78 11.44 6.62
N HIS A 112 -9.20 12.70 6.50
CA HIS A 112 -8.29 13.85 6.54
C HIS A 112 -8.10 14.36 7.98
N SER A 113 -6.90 14.88 8.27
CA SER A 113 -6.51 15.45 9.58
C SER A 113 -7.37 16.67 9.95
N GLY A 114 -8.62 16.45 10.39
CA GLY A 114 -9.56 17.56 10.65
C GLY A 114 -11.02 17.23 10.89
N LYS A 115 -11.53 16.01 10.56
CA LYS A 115 -12.66 15.28 11.21
C LYS A 115 -13.48 14.38 10.25
N ASP A 116 -13.55 14.71 8.96
CA ASP A 116 -14.47 14.04 8.04
C ASP A 116 -13.77 13.15 7.01
N PHE A 117 -14.47 12.11 6.58
CA PHE A 117 -14.07 11.28 5.46
C PHE A 117 -14.40 11.96 4.15
N VAL A 118 -13.44 11.95 3.22
CA VAL A 118 -13.66 12.36 1.84
C VAL A 118 -13.82 11.11 1.00
N GLY A 119 -15.01 10.94 0.44
CA GLY A 119 -15.32 9.86 -0.49
C GLY A 119 -14.77 10.12 -1.88
N PHE A 120 -14.34 9.07 -2.58
CA PHE A 120 -13.85 9.18 -3.95
C PHE A 120 -14.24 7.98 -4.81
N LEU A 121 -14.43 8.24 -6.11
CA LEU A 121 -14.50 7.23 -7.16
C LEU A 121 -13.72 7.76 -8.35
N GLN A 122 -12.77 6.97 -8.85
CA GLN A 122 -12.03 7.27 -10.07
C GLN A 122 -12.06 6.05 -10.99
N ILE A 123 -12.14 6.33 -12.29
CA ILE A 123 -12.18 5.32 -13.34
C ILE A 123 -11.10 5.65 -14.36
N ALA A 124 -10.30 4.64 -14.70
CA ALA A 124 -9.27 4.71 -15.72
C ALA A 124 -9.52 3.66 -16.81
N ILE A 125 -9.11 3.97 -18.04
CA ILE A 125 -9.14 3.06 -19.18
C ILE A 125 -7.76 3.04 -19.82
N GLN A 126 -7.22 1.85 -20.07
CA GLN A 126 -5.86 1.66 -20.58
C GLN A 126 -4.79 2.40 -19.74
N GLY A 127 -4.99 2.46 -18.41
CA GLY A 127 -4.09 3.14 -17.48
C GLY A 127 -4.20 4.67 -17.45
N PHE A 128 -5.11 5.27 -18.22
CA PHE A 128 -5.33 6.72 -18.25
C PHE A 128 -6.63 7.11 -17.56
N GLU A 129 -6.61 8.22 -16.82
CA GLU A 129 -7.80 8.75 -16.17
C GLU A 129 -8.92 8.99 -17.20
N PHE A 130 -10.11 8.47 -16.91
CA PHE A 130 -11.26 8.54 -17.80
C PHE A 130 -12.38 9.42 -17.21
N MET A 131 -12.72 9.20 -15.94
CA MET A 131 -13.70 10.03 -15.22
C MET A 131 -13.58 9.85 -13.70
N SER A 132 -14.16 10.78 -12.96
CA SER A 132 -14.29 10.71 -11.49
C SER A 132 -15.71 11.07 -11.04
N PHE A 133 -16.04 10.75 -9.79
CA PHE A 133 -17.29 11.16 -9.16
C PHE A 133 -17.01 12.14 -8.04
N GLN A 134 -17.56 13.34 -8.15
CA GLN A 134 -17.39 14.41 -7.16
C GLN A 134 -18.73 15.13 -6.99
N ASN A 135 -19.10 15.47 -5.74
CA ASN A 135 -20.34 16.20 -5.42
C ASN A 135 -21.56 15.63 -6.15
N GLU A 136 -21.77 14.31 -6.04
CA GLU A 136 -22.88 13.59 -6.66
C GLU A 136 -22.97 13.72 -8.20
N THR A 137 -21.84 13.97 -8.86
CA THR A 137 -21.76 14.19 -10.29
C THR A 137 -20.56 13.47 -10.89
N PHE A 138 -20.77 12.77 -12.00
CA PHE A 138 -19.68 12.21 -12.80
C PHE A 138 -19.05 13.31 -13.67
N LEU A 139 -17.73 13.46 -13.56
CA LEU A 139 -16.94 14.46 -14.28
C LEU A 139 -15.97 13.75 -15.24
N PRO A 140 -15.97 14.11 -16.53
CA PRO A 140 -15.07 13.50 -17.51
C PRO A 140 -13.64 14.02 -17.33
N SER A 141 -12.64 13.15 -17.47
CA SER A 141 -11.25 13.58 -17.59
C SER A 141 -11.00 14.13 -19.00
N PRO A 142 -10.19 15.20 -19.15
CA PRO A 142 -9.79 15.70 -20.47
C PRO A 142 -9.15 14.61 -21.34
N MET A 143 -8.43 13.65 -20.73
CA MET A 143 -7.77 12.55 -21.43
C MET A 143 -8.77 11.55 -22.05
N GLY A 144 -9.96 11.41 -21.46
CA GLY A 144 -11.01 10.52 -21.96
C GLY A 144 -11.81 11.08 -23.15
N GLY A 145 -11.61 12.36 -23.50
CA GLY A 145 -12.21 13.02 -24.66
C GLY A 145 -13.74 12.91 -24.75
N GLY A 146 -14.26 12.91 -25.97
CA GLY A 146 -15.71 12.82 -26.22
C GLY A 146 -16.37 11.54 -25.68
N LYS A 147 -15.61 10.45 -25.54
CA LYS A 147 -16.11 9.20 -24.95
C LYS A 147 -16.41 9.37 -23.46
N ALA A 148 -15.51 9.99 -22.69
CA ALA A 148 -15.76 10.29 -21.28
C ALA A 148 -16.93 11.26 -21.10
N GLN A 149 -17.03 12.30 -21.93
CA GLN A 149 -18.15 13.24 -21.88
C GLN A 149 -19.50 12.54 -22.08
N LYS A 150 -19.60 11.68 -23.11
CA LYS A 150 -20.82 10.89 -23.37
C LYS A 150 -21.12 9.93 -22.21
N ALA A 151 -20.10 9.27 -21.65
CA ALA A 151 -20.26 8.36 -20.52
C ALA A 151 -20.83 9.07 -19.29
N CYS A 152 -20.20 10.19 -18.90
CA CYS A 152 -20.63 11.00 -17.76
C CYS A 152 -22.05 11.54 -17.96
N LEU A 153 -22.41 11.99 -19.17
CA LEU A 153 -23.78 12.42 -19.46
C LEU A 153 -24.79 11.31 -19.15
N LEU A 154 -24.55 10.09 -19.64
CA LEU A 154 -25.45 8.95 -19.41
C LEU A 154 -25.52 8.53 -17.95
N LEU A 155 -24.38 8.46 -17.25
CA LEU A 155 -24.34 8.11 -15.83
C LEU A 155 -25.03 9.17 -14.97
N ASN A 156 -24.92 10.45 -15.34
CA ASN A 156 -25.58 11.56 -14.64
C ASN A 156 -27.10 11.55 -14.80
N LEU A 157 -27.65 10.87 -15.80
CA LEU A 157 -29.10 10.67 -15.99
C LEU A 157 -29.69 9.57 -15.08
N SER A 158 -28.88 8.89 -14.26
CA SER A 158 -29.33 7.85 -13.34
C SER A 158 -29.24 8.30 -11.86
N PRO A 159 -30.29 8.95 -11.31
CA PRO A 159 -30.30 9.39 -9.92
C PRO A 159 -30.06 8.26 -8.92
N ALA A 160 -30.67 7.09 -9.16
CA ALA A 160 -30.55 5.94 -8.26
C ALA A 160 -29.10 5.43 -8.16
N PHE A 161 -28.38 5.37 -9.28
CA PHE A 161 -26.99 4.94 -9.28
C PHE A 161 -26.10 5.95 -8.57
N LYS A 162 -26.26 7.25 -8.87
CA LYS A 162 -25.49 8.31 -8.20
C LYS A 162 -25.72 8.34 -6.70
N HIS A 163 -26.98 8.23 -6.26
CA HIS A 163 -27.32 8.17 -4.85
C HIS A 163 -26.67 6.96 -4.16
N THR A 164 -26.66 5.81 -4.82
CA THR A 164 -26.02 4.60 -4.29
C THR A 164 -24.50 4.76 -4.13
N ILE A 165 -23.83 5.30 -5.16
CA ILE A 165 -22.39 5.60 -5.09
C ILE A 165 -22.09 6.62 -3.99
N HIS A 166 -22.88 7.70 -3.91
CA HIS A 166 -22.74 8.69 -2.87
C HIS A 166 -22.85 8.07 -1.47
N LYS A 167 -23.92 7.29 -1.21
CA LYS A 167 -24.12 6.59 0.06
C LYS A 167 -22.97 5.64 0.40
N LEU A 168 -22.39 4.96 -0.58
CA LEU A 168 -21.24 4.09 -0.36
C LEU A 168 -20.03 4.86 0.17
N ILE A 169 -19.68 5.98 -0.47
CA ILE A 169 -18.45 6.72 -0.15
C ILE A 169 -18.62 7.73 1.01
N SER A 170 -19.85 8.17 1.30
CA SER A 170 -20.12 9.18 2.35
C SER A 170 -20.65 8.60 3.66
N ASP A 171 -21.20 7.37 3.67
CA ASP A 171 -21.77 6.75 4.86
C ASP A 171 -21.18 5.34 5.11
N ILE A 172 -21.32 4.44 4.14
CA ILE A 172 -20.99 3.02 4.36
C ILE A 172 -19.48 2.80 4.54
N PHE A 173 -18.64 3.30 3.63
CA PHE A 173 -17.20 3.10 3.70
C PHE A 173 -16.54 3.81 4.90
N PRO A 174 -16.92 5.06 5.26
CA PRO A 174 -16.47 5.67 6.50
C PRO A 174 -16.73 4.81 7.74
N ARG A 175 -17.97 4.34 7.91
CA ARG A 175 -18.35 3.49 9.05
C ARG A 175 -17.62 2.14 9.01
N PHE A 176 -17.48 1.54 7.83
CA PHE A 176 -16.75 0.29 7.65
C PHE A 176 -15.27 0.44 8.01
N THR A 177 -14.64 1.54 7.56
CA THR A 177 -13.25 1.86 7.88
C THR A 177 -13.02 1.95 9.39
N LEU A 178 -13.89 2.66 10.10
CA LEU A 178 -13.82 2.75 11.56
C LEU A 178 -13.97 1.37 12.23
N GLY A 179 -14.89 0.53 11.74
CA GLY A 179 -15.04 -0.84 12.21
C GLY A 179 -13.81 -1.72 11.96
N LEU A 180 -13.15 -1.58 10.81
CA LEU A 180 -11.89 -2.27 10.49
C LEU A 180 -10.75 -1.81 11.39
N LEU A 181 -10.62 -0.51 11.65
CA LEU A 181 -9.58 0.05 12.53
C LEU A 181 -9.74 -0.45 13.96
N ASP A 182 -10.98 -0.51 14.46
CA ASP A 182 -11.26 -0.98 15.82
C ASP A 182 -11.02 -2.50 15.93
N GLY A 183 -11.62 -3.30 15.05
CA GLY A 183 -11.45 -4.76 15.06
C GLY A 183 -10.02 -5.21 14.77
N GLY A 184 -9.30 -4.47 13.92
CA GLY A 184 -7.92 -4.75 13.52
C GLY A 184 -6.86 -4.11 14.41
N LYS A 185 -7.25 -3.36 15.45
CA LYS A 185 -6.36 -2.50 16.24
C LYS A 185 -5.07 -3.20 16.68
N THR A 186 -5.18 -4.38 17.28
CA THR A 186 -4.02 -5.16 17.76
C THR A 186 -3.09 -5.56 16.62
N TYR A 187 -3.63 -5.93 15.46
CA TYR A 187 -2.84 -6.30 14.29
C TYR A 187 -2.17 -5.08 13.65
N LEU A 188 -2.91 -3.98 13.49
CA LEU A 188 -2.44 -2.74 12.86
C LEU A 188 -1.40 -1.99 13.71
N GLN A 189 -1.46 -2.14 15.03
CA GLN A 189 -0.53 -1.52 15.98
C GLN A 189 0.62 -2.44 16.40
N ARG A 190 0.69 -3.66 15.83
CA ARG A 190 1.78 -4.59 16.14
C ARG A 190 3.12 -3.96 15.77
N GLN A 191 4.16 -4.41 16.44
CA GLN A 191 5.52 -4.03 16.10
C GLN A 191 6.33 -5.30 15.87
N VAL A 192 7.00 -5.39 14.73
CA VAL A 192 7.86 -6.52 14.36
C VAL A 192 9.27 -5.98 14.14
N LYS A 193 10.24 -6.59 14.82
CA LYS A 193 11.65 -6.18 14.77
C LYS A 193 12.28 -6.55 13.44
N PRO A 194 13.03 -5.63 12.79
CA PRO A 194 13.80 -5.98 11.62
C PRO A 194 14.90 -6.98 11.94
N GLU A 195 15.19 -7.83 10.96
CA GLU A 195 16.51 -8.45 10.80
C GLU A 195 17.31 -7.64 9.77
N ALA A 196 18.62 -7.54 9.98
CA ALA A 196 19.50 -6.83 9.07
C ALA A 196 20.79 -7.61 8.82
N TRP A 197 21.33 -7.49 7.61
CA TRP A 197 22.58 -8.12 7.21
C TRP A 197 23.28 -7.30 6.12
N LEU A 198 24.57 -7.53 5.97
CA LEU A 198 25.41 -6.82 4.99
C LEU A 198 25.79 -7.76 3.84
N SER A 199 25.93 -7.20 2.65
CA SER A 199 26.53 -7.89 1.50
C SER A 199 27.34 -6.91 0.63
N SER A 200 28.14 -7.45 -0.28
CA SER A 200 28.78 -6.65 -1.34
C SER A 200 27.95 -6.74 -2.61
N GLY A 201 27.61 -5.59 -3.17
CA GLY A 201 27.01 -5.49 -4.50
C GLY A 201 28.06 -5.55 -5.61
N PRO A 202 27.60 -5.45 -6.88
CA PRO A 202 28.49 -5.31 -8.03
C PRO A 202 29.38 -4.08 -7.90
N SER A 203 30.68 -4.24 -8.14
CA SER A 203 31.65 -3.13 -8.10
C SER A 203 31.28 -2.08 -9.15
N PRO A 204 31.05 -0.81 -8.76
CA PRO A 204 30.72 0.24 -9.72
C PRO A 204 31.91 0.57 -10.62
N GLU A 205 33.10 0.63 -10.01
CA GLU A 205 34.37 0.95 -10.67
C GLU A 205 35.54 0.15 -10.06
N PRO A 206 36.69 0.02 -10.75
CA PRO A 206 37.88 -0.61 -10.18
C PRO A 206 38.36 0.11 -8.91
N GLY A 207 38.60 -0.66 -7.84
CA GLY A 207 39.06 -0.12 -6.56
C GLY A 207 37.94 0.38 -5.63
N HIS A 208 36.68 0.26 -6.05
CA HIS A 208 35.50 0.61 -5.26
C HIS A 208 34.78 -0.63 -4.72
N LEU A 209 33.96 -0.42 -3.69
CA LEU A 209 33.03 -1.41 -3.14
C LEU A 209 31.65 -0.80 -3.05
N LEU A 210 30.65 -1.53 -3.56
CA LEU A 210 29.25 -1.22 -3.29
C LEU A 210 28.82 -1.97 -2.04
N LEU A 211 28.72 -1.27 -0.91
CA LEU A 211 28.22 -1.83 0.33
C LEU A 211 26.70 -1.89 0.28
N VAL A 212 26.11 -3.01 0.68
CA VAL A 212 24.65 -3.19 0.69
C VAL A 212 24.21 -3.59 2.09
N CYS A 213 23.36 -2.78 2.71
CA CYS A 213 22.67 -3.10 3.93
C CYS A 213 21.24 -3.52 3.61
N HIS A 214 20.88 -4.73 4.02
CA HIS A 214 19.54 -5.27 3.87
C HIS A 214 18.82 -5.17 5.20
N VAL A 215 17.56 -4.74 5.17
CA VAL A 215 16.68 -4.68 6.34
C VAL A 215 15.36 -5.34 5.95
N SER A 216 14.94 -6.35 6.70
CA SER A 216 13.75 -7.15 6.38
C SER A 216 12.94 -7.50 7.62
N GLY A 217 11.68 -7.86 7.44
CA GLY A 217 10.85 -8.38 8.53
C GLY A 217 10.31 -7.31 9.47
N PHE A 218 10.38 -6.02 9.10
CA PHE A 218 9.92 -4.94 9.98
C PHE A 218 8.47 -4.53 9.70
N TYR A 219 7.78 -4.13 10.76
CA TYR A 219 6.47 -3.50 10.72
C TYR A 219 6.28 -2.61 11.95
N PRO A 220 5.75 -1.39 11.84
CA PRO A 220 5.16 -0.74 10.65
C PRO A 220 6.17 -0.32 9.57
N LYS A 221 5.69 0.23 8.45
CA LYS A 221 6.52 0.61 7.29
C LYS A 221 7.60 1.66 7.58
N PRO A 222 7.38 2.72 8.38
CA PRO A 222 8.39 3.75 8.59
C PRO A 222 9.66 3.21 9.26
N VAL A 223 10.77 3.28 8.54
CA VAL A 223 12.11 2.86 8.98
C VAL A 223 13.14 3.88 8.54
N TRP A 224 14.18 4.07 9.32
CA TRP A 224 15.35 4.86 8.93
C TRP A 224 16.57 3.95 8.86
N VAL A 225 17.29 4.01 7.74
CA VAL A 225 18.48 3.19 7.46
C VAL A 225 19.56 4.09 6.87
N MET A 226 20.77 4.08 7.44
CA MET A 226 21.86 4.92 6.96
C MET A 226 23.22 4.24 7.13
N TRP A 227 24.13 4.46 6.18
CA TRP A 227 25.54 4.14 6.40
C TRP A 227 26.20 5.24 7.23
N MET A 228 27.03 4.84 8.18
CA MET A 228 27.65 5.69 9.18
C MET A 228 29.16 5.47 9.19
N GLN A 229 29.93 6.53 9.45
CA GLN A 229 31.33 6.44 9.86
C GLN A 229 31.47 7.06 11.25
N GLY A 230 31.55 6.22 12.28
CA GLY A 230 31.32 6.69 13.64
C GLY A 230 29.89 7.24 13.80
N GLU A 231 29.77 8.51 14.20
CA GLU A 231 28.47 9.21 14.32
C GLU A 231 28.09 10.00 13.06
N GLN A 232 28.95 10.06 12.04
CA GLN A 232 28.69 10.82 10.83
C GLN A 232 27.86 10.01 9.82
N GLU A 233 26.72 10.56 9.41
CA GLU A 233 25.90 10.02 8.33
C GLU A 233 26.63 10.14 6.98
N GLN A 234 26.62 9.06 6.19
CA GLN A 234 27.18 9.07 4.85
C GLN A 234 26.13 9.58 3.87
N GLU A 235 26.26 10.83 3.43
CA GLU A 235 25.31 11.52 2.55
C GLU A 235 25.11 10.79 1.20
N ALA A 236 26.12 10.06 0.74
CA ALA A 236 26.07 9.23 -0.47
C ALA A 236 25.26 7.93 -0.30
N THR A 237 24.64 7.70 0.86
CA THR A 237 23.78 6.53 1.06
C THR A 237 22.53 6.62 0.19
N LEU A 238 22.34 5.63 -0.68
CA LEU A 238 21.14 5.49 -1.50
C LEU A 238 20.20 4.48 -0.85
N ARG A 239 18.97 4.89 -0.56
CA ARG A 239 17.90 4.00 -0.07
C ARG A 239 17.08 3.51 -1.26
N GLY A 240 16.90 2.21 -1.37
CA GLY A 240 16.00 1.61 -2.36
C GLY A 240 14.54 1.81 -2.01
N ASP A 241 13.67 1.21 -2.81
CA ASP A 241 12.24 1.21 -2.55
C ASP A 241 11.86 0.24 -1.42
N PHE A 242 10.73 0.52 -0.78
CA PHE A 242 10.09 -0.43 0.13
C PHE A 242 9.46 -1.57 -0.67
N LEU A 243 9.87 -2.80 -0.37
CA LEU A 243 9.30 -4.00 -0.98
C LEU A 243 8.47 -4.77 0.06
N PRO A 244 7.26 -5.24 -0.31
CA PRO A 244 6.42 -6.00 0.61
C PRO A 244 6.91 -7.46 0.73
N ASN A 245 6.95 -7.97 1.95
CA ASN A 245 7.09 -9.40 2.22
C ASN A 245 5.71 -10.09 2.25
N ALA A 246 5.69 -11.41 2.02
CA ALA A 246 4.45 -12.19 1.97
C ALA A 246 3.70 -12.28 3.33
N ASP A 247 4.40 -12.03 4.43
CA ASP A 247 3.85 -12.05 5.81
C ASP A 247 3.31 -10.69 6.26
N GLY A 248 3.28 -9.69 5.38
CA GLY A 248 2.81 -8.34 5.68
C GLY A 248 3.83 -7.48 6.43
N THR A 249 5.11 -7.86 6.42
CA THR A 249 6.25 -7.01 6.80
C THR A 249 6.90 -6.37 5.58
N TRP A 250 7.93 -5.55 5.80
CA TRP A 250 8.62 -4.80 4.76
C TRP A 250 10.09 -5.20 4.62
N TYR A 251 10.62 -4.91 3.45
CA TYR A 251 12.01 -5.03 3.08
C TYR A 251 12.52 -3.71 2.49
N LEU A 252 13.76 -3.34 2.80
CA LEU A 252 14.44 -2.17 2.29
C LEU A 252 15.94 -2.46 2.12
N GLN A 253 16.57 -1.83 1.13
CA GLN A 253 18.02 -1.81 0.98
C GLN A 253 18.56 -0.39 1.11
N ALA A 254 19.74 -0.27 1.72
CA ALA A 254 20.54 0.95 1.70
C ALA A 254 21.95 0.63 1.16
N THR A 255 22.37 1.33 0.12
CA THR A 255 23.66 1.11 -0.54
C THR A 255 24.59 2.31 -0.36
N LEU A 256 25.89 2.05 -0.41
CA LEU A 256 26.93 3.06 -0.38
C LEU A 256 28.09 2.63 -1.30
N ASP A 257 28.43 3.46 -2.27
CA ASP A 257 29.66 3.33 -3.06
C ASP A 257 30.81 4.01 -2.32
N VAL A 258 31.90 3.28 -2.10
CA VAL A 258 33.07 3.77 -1.38
C VAL A 258 34.35 3.16 -1.94
N ALA A 259 35.46 3.91 -1.88
CA ALA A 259 36.77 3.36 -2.18
C ALA A 259 37.09 2.20 -1.22
N ALA A 260 37.65 1.10 -1.73
CA ALA A 260 37.86 -0.13 -0.94
C ALA A 260 38.73 0.11 0.32
N GLY A 261 39.66 1.07 0.27
CA GLY A 261 40.50 1.46 1.41
C GLY A 261 39.78 2.23 2.52
N GLU A 262 38.63 2.82 2.23
CA GLU A 262 37.83 3.65 3.15
C GLU A 262 36.66 2.89 3.78
N ALA A 263 36.42 1.64 3.35
CA ALA A 263 35.31 0.84 3.83
C ALA A 263 35.43 0.43 5.32
N ALA A 264 36.65 0.46 5.87
CA ALA A 264 36.91 0.09 7.26
C ALA A 264 36.27 1.07 8.25
N GLY A 265 35.56 0.53 9.25
CA GLY A 265 34.88 1.34 10.28
C GLY A 265 33.51 1.89 9.86
N LEU A 266 33.09 1.66 8.62
CA LEU A 266 31.72 1.93 8.20
C LEU A 266 30.74 0.95 8.87
N ALA A 267 29.56 1.45 9.18
CA ALA A 267 28.48 0.65 9.73
C ALA A 267 27.12 1.02 9.14
N CYS A 268 26.25 0.04 8.92
CA CYS A 268 24.85 0.30 8.67
C CYS A 268 24.12 0.48 10.01
N ARG A 269 23.37 1.57 10.16
CA ARG A 269 22.54 1.86 11.33
C ARG A 269 21.06 1.84 10.94
N VAL A 270 20.26 1.11 11.69
CA VAL A 270 18.82 0.95 11.48
C VAL A 270 18.07 1.44 12.71
N LYS A 271 17.14 2.39 12.49
CA LYS A 271 16.20 2.87 13.50
C LYS A 271 14.79 2.48 13.09
N HIS A 272 14.06 1.87 14.01
CA HIS A 272 12.69 1.42 13.80
C HIS A 272 11.92 1.46 15.11
N SER A 273 10.62 1.77 15.06
CA SER A 273 9.77 1.92 16.25
C SER A 273 9.79 0.69 17.17
N SER A 274 9.86 -0.52 16.58
CA SER A 274 9.92 -1.80 17.31
C SER A 274 11.20 -2.05 18.10
N LEU A 275 12.24 -1.24 17.89
CA LEU A 275 13.52 -1.40 18.55
C LEU A 275 13.58 -0.67 19.89
N GLY A 276 12.56 0.12 20.24
CA GLY A 276 12.49 0.78 21.56
C GLY A 276 13.68 1.71 21.86
N GLY A 277 14.25 2.34 20.82
CA GLY A 277 15.43 3.20 20.93
C GLY A 277 16.78 2.47 20.88
N GLN A 278 16.79 1.15 20.67
CA GLN A 278 18.01 0.36 20.51
C GLN A 278 18.32 0.12 19.03
N ASP A 279 19.05 1.04 18.41
CA ASP A 279 19.40 0.95 16.99
C ASP A 279 20.18 -0.34 16.67
N LEU A 280 19.87 -0.97 15.54
CA LEU A 280 20.73 -2.05 15.02
C LEU A 280 21.93 -1.41 14.32
N VAL A 281 23.14 -1.85 14.67
CA VAL A 281 24.38 -1.36 14.07
C VAL A 281 25.21 -2.53 13.58
N LEU A 282 25.50 -2.57 12.27
CA LEU A 282 26.28 -3.64 11.63
C LEU A 282 27.53 -3.04 10.99
N TYR A 283 28.70 -3.44 11.48
CA TYR A 283 29.99 -2.96 10.95
C TYR A 283 30.44 -3.76 9.72
N TRP A 284 30.91 -3.04 8.70
CA TRP A 284 31.52 -3.65 7.53
C TRP A 284 32.87 -4.32 7.88
N GLY A 285 33.09 -5.54 7.39
CA GLY A 285 34.30 -6.31 7.67
C GLY A 285 34.42 -6.85 9.09
N GLY A 286 33.42 -6.64 9.95
CA GLY A 286 33.35 -7.26 11.26
C GLY A 286 33.10 -8.78 11.15
N LYS A 287 33.82 -9.59 11.93
CA LYS A 287 33.47 -11.00 12.10
C LYS A 287 32.11 -11.08 12.79
N SER A 288 31.04 -11.36 12.04
CA SER A 288 29.88 -12.00 12.65
C SER A 288 30.37 -13.32 13.26
N GLY A 289 30.03 -13.56 14.52
CA GLY A 289 30.26 -14.85 15.14
C GLY A 289 29.68 -15.96 14.26
N THR A 290 30.45 -17.05 14.14
CA THR A 290 30.18 -18.30 13.41
C THR A 290 30.19 -18.24 11.88
N GLN A 291 31.37 -18.48 11.30
CA GLN A 291 31.47 -19.32 10.10
C GLN A 291 30.91 -20.71 10.44
N ASP A 292 29.76 -21.04 9.86
CA ASP A 292 29.34 -22.42 9.69
C ASP A 292 29.99 -22.93 8.38
N PRO A 293 30.77 -24.04 8.36
CA PRO A 293 31.49 -24.46 7.16
C PRO A 293 30.61 -25.09 6.08
N GLU A 294 29.29 -25.13 6.25
CA GLU A 294 28.38 -25.69 5.26
C GLU A 294 27.27 -24.68 4.95
N GLY A 295 27.14 -24.30 3.68
CA GLY A 295 26.16 -23.35 3.17
C GLY A 295 24.70 -23.77 3.41
N ARG A 296 24.21 -23.58 4.63
CA ARG A 296 22.79 -23.59 4.98
C ARG A 296 22.41 -22.33 5.72
N ARG A 297 21.26 -21.81 5.29
CA ARG A 297 20.58 -20.60 5.70
C ARG A 297 20.31 -20.65 7.23
N GLY A 298 21.06 -19.86 8.00
CA GLY A 298 20.85 -19.69 9.44
C GLY A 298 20.01 -18.45 9.74
N SER A 299 18.72 -18.65 10.01
CA SER A 299 17.86 -17.66 10.67
C SER A 299 18.22 -17.60 12.16
N TYR A 300 18.41 -16.40 12.71
CA TYR A 300 18.55 -16.22 14.16
C TYR A 300 17.61 -15.15 14.69
N SER A 301 16.49 -15.61 15.24
CA SER A 301 15.74 -14.89 16.26
C SER A 301 16.43 -15.13 17.62
N ARG A 302 16.61 -14.10 18.44
CA ARG A 302 16.94 -14.26 19.86
C ARG A 302 15.94 -13.51 20.73
N ALA A 303 15.49 -14.27 21.74
CA ALA A 303 14.57 -14.02 22.85
C ALA A 303 14.16 -12.57 23.15
#